data_AF-A0A9X8YQP8-F1
#
_entry.id   AF-A0A9X8YQP8-F1
#
_cell.length_a   1.000
_cell.length_b   1.000
_cell.length_c   1.000
_cell.angle_alpha   90.00
_cell.angle_beta   90.00
_cell.angle_gamma   90.00
#
_symmetry.space_group_name_H-M   'P 1'
#
loop_
_entity.id
_entity.type
_entity.pdbx_description
1 polymer ?
#
loop_
_entity_poly.entity_id
_entity_poly.type
_entity_poly.pdbx_seq_one_letter_code
_entity_poly.pdbx_strand_id
1 'polypeptide(L)'
;AGQYQDVSFRLHQGEVLGLCGLLGSGRTELALSLFGMTRPDSGKLYLDSKPVRFRGHEDAIKAGIGYVSEDRLTLGLVQQQSVADNAVLTILDKLRGRFRLIDDYRKNRIVAEWIAKLGVRVADPDQAVSTLSGGNQ
;
A
#
# COMPACT_ATOMS: atom_id res chain seq x y z
N ALA A 1 25.67 -7.01 5.85
CA ALA A 1 24.97 -8.26 5.48
C ALA A 1 23.77 -7.89 4.60
N GLY A 2 23.53 -8.65 3.53
CA GLY A 2 23.19 -8.13 2.19
C GLY A 2 21.87 -7.39 2.04
N GLN A 3 21.93 -6.18 1.47
CA GLN A 3 20.78 -5.39 1.06
C GLN A 3 20.48 -5.55 -0.43
N TYR A 4 21.49 -5.65 -1.29
CA TYR A 4 21.38 -6.23 -2.64
C TYR A 4 22.72 -6.78 -3.09
N GLN A 5 22.70 -7.73 -4.03
CA GLN A 5 23.67 -7.77 -5.14
C GLN A 5 23.15 -8.65 -6.29
N ASP A 6 23.35 -8.15 -7.52
CA ASP A 6 23.03 -8.70 -8.85
C ASP A 6 21.60 -9.17 -9.16
N VAL A 7 20.58 -8.56 -8.55
CA VAL A 7 19.19 -8.99 -8.76
C VAL A 7 18.67 -8.61 -10.15
N SER A 8 18.16 -9.60 -10.88
CA SER A 8 17.42 -9.43 -12.14
C SER A 8 16.29 -10.45 -12.22
N PHE A 9 15.07 -9.98 -12.43
CA PHE A 9 13.90 -10.78 -12.75
C PHE A 9 12.99 -9.97 -13.66
N ARG A 10 12.00 -10.62 -14.24
CA ARG A 10 10.92 -9.98 -14.99
C ARG A 10 9.60 -10.47 -14.41
N LEU A 11 8.67 -9.53 -14.24
CA LEU A 11 7.30 -9.81 -13.87
C LEU A 11 6.42 -9.34 -15.01
N HIS A 12 5.58 -10.23 -15.54
CA HIS A 12 4.62 -9.90 -16.58
C HIS A 12 3.27 -9.50 -15.99
N GLN A 13 2.44 -8.82 -16.79
CA GLN A 13 1.09 -8.47 -16.39
C GLN A 13 0.28 -9.73 -16.06
N GLY A 14 -0.34 -9.75 -14.88
CA GLY A 14 -1.15 -10.88 -14.40
C GLY A 14 -0.37 -11.99 -13.71
N GLU A 15 0.97 -11.90 -13.64
CA GLU A 15 1.78 -12.86 -12.89
C GLU A 15 1.85 -12.52 -11.40
N VAL A 16 2.07 -13.56 -10.59
CA VAL A 16 2.41 -13.45 -9.17
C VAL A 16 3.82 -14.00 -8.99
N LEU A 17 4.77 -13.15 -8.62
CA LEU A 17 6.15 -13.53 -8.34
C LEU A 17 6.40 -13.53 -6.83
N GLY A 18 6.79 -14.70 -6.30
CA GLY A 18 7.22 -14.84 -4.91
C GLY A 18 8.72 -14.60 -4.74
N LEU A 19 9.10 -13.74 -3.80
CA LEU A 19 10.49 -13.54 -3.37
C LEU A 19 10.68 -14.12 -1.96
N CYS A 20 11.47 -15.19 -1.83
CA CYS A 20 11.74 -15.88 -0.57
C CYS A 20 13.21 -15.78 -0.16
N GLY A 21 13.49 -15.90 1.13
CA GLY A 21 14.82 -15.72 1.70
C GLY A 21 14.78 -15.69 3.22
N LEU A 22 15.93 -15.85 3.87
CA LEU A 22 16.05 -15.77 5.32
C LEU A 22 15.83 -14.33 5.82
N LEU A 23 15.65 -14.16 7.13
CA LEU A 23 15.64 -12.82 7.74
C LEU A 23 16.96 -12.10 7.42
N GLY A 24 16.87 -10.84 6.99
CA GLY A 24 18.03 -10.04 6.58
C GLY A 24 18.58 -10.36 5.18
N SER A 25 17.79 -11.04 4.33
CA SER A 25 18.14 -11.29 2.93
C SER A 25 17.94 -10.10 1.98
N GLY A 26 17.36 -8.98 2.46
CA GLY A 26 17.09 -7.80 1.62
C GLY A 26 15.72 -7.81 0.91
N ARG A 27 14.78 -8.67 1.33
CA ARG A 27 13.44 -8.78 0.68
C ARG A 27 12.55 -7.56 0.89
N THR A 28 12.56 -7.01 2.10
CA THR A 28 11.69 -5.88 2.44
C THR A 28 12.26 -4.60 1.82
N GLU A 29 13.56 -4.45 1.92
CA GLU A 29 14.33 -3.39 1.26
C GLU A 29 14.18 -3.48 -0.27
N LEU A 30 13.88 -4.70 -0.74
CA LEU A 30 13.37 -5.13 -2.04
C LEU A 30 12.35 -4.21 -2.65
N ALA A 31 11.18 -4.46 -2.08
CA ALA A 31 9.95 -3.77 -2.29
C ALA A 31 10.09 -2.28 -2.00
N LEU A 32 10.84 -1.88 -0.96
CA LEU A 32 11.05 -0.47 -0.64
C LEU A 32 11.82 0.26 -1.75
N SER A 33 12.87 -0.35 -2.32
CA SER A 33 13.59 0.21 -3.48
C SER A 33 12.72 0.25 -4.74
N LEU A 34 11.97 -0.82 -5.02
CA LEU A 34 11.04 -0.87 -6.16
C LEU A 34 9.90 0.14 -6.02
N PHE A 35 9.49 0.44 -4.79
CA PHE A 35 8.49 1.45 -4.46
C PHE A 35 9.10 2.86 -4.30
N GLY A 36 10.40 3.04 -4.52
CA GLY A 36 11.05 4.36 -4.48
C GLY A 36 11.21 4.96 -3.08
N MET A 37 11.08 4.16 -2.01
CA MET A 37 11.36 4.56 -0.63
C MET A 37 12.87 4.58 -0.33
N THR A 38 13.63 3.67 -0.94
CA THR A 38 15.10 3.63 -0.87
C THR A 38 15.68 3.68 -2.29
N ARG A 39 16.96 4.06 -2.41
CA ARG A 39 17.65 4.14 -3.71
C ARG A 39 18.70 3.03 -3.81
N PRO A 40 18.64 2.17 -4.84
CA PRO A 40 19.72 1.24 -5.13
C PRO A 40 21.01 1.98 -5.48
N ASP A 41 22.15 1.41 -5.10
CA ASP A 41 23.48 1.93 -5.47
C ASP A 41 23.73 1.81 -6.99
N SER A 42 23.20 0.75 -7.61
CA SER A 42 23.30 0.49 -9.04
C SER A 42 22.11 -0.37 -9.53
N GLY A 43 22.01 -0.56 -10.86
CA GLY A 43 20.95 -1.32 -11.50
C GLY A 43 20.00 -0.48 -12.34
N LYS A 44 19.03 -1.13 -12.98
CA LYS A 44 18.03 -0.48 -13.84
C LYS A 44 16.65 -1.06 -13.55
N LEU A 45 15.67 -0.18 -13.37
CA LEU A 45 14.27 -0.55 -13.27
C LEU A 45 13.55 -0.18 -14.56
N TYR A 46 12.72 -1.10 -15.04
CA TYR A 46 11.89 -0.90 -16.23
C TYR A 46 10.43 -1.16 -15.86
N LEU A 47 9.54 -0.28 -16.28
CA LEU A 47 8.09 -0.46 -16.22
C LEU A 47 7.54 -0.32 -17.64
N ASP A 48 6.77 -1.30 -18.11
CA ASP A 48 6.27 -1.37 -19.49
C ASP A 48 7.39 -1.15 -20.54
N SER A 49 8.53 -1.80 -20.31
CA SER A 49 9.77 -1.68 -21.12
C SER A 49 10.41 -0.28 -21.17
N LYS A 50 9.91 0.69 -20.39
CA LYS A 50 10.48 2.04 -20.28
C LYS A 50 11.35 2.12 -19.03
N PRO A 51 12.58 2.67 -19.13
CA PRO A 51 13.41 2.88 -17.95
C PRO A 51 12.74 3.89 -17.03
N VAL A 52 12.67 3.57 -15.73
CA VAL A 52 12.11 4.46 -14.71
C VAL A 52 13.14 4.73 -13.62
N ARG A 53 13.08 5.93 -13.04
CA ARG A 53 13.88 6.33 -11.88
C ARG A 53 13.01 7.14 -10.94
N PHE A 54 12.66 6.55 -9.81
CA PHE A 54 11.86 7.21 -8.79
C PHE A 54 12.74 8.09 -7.90
N ARG A 55 12.34 9.35 -7.71
CA ARG A 55 13.01 10.26 -6.75
C ARG A 55 12.50 10.02 -5.33
N GLY A 56 11.26 9.57 -5.21
CA GLY A 56 10.58 9.14 -4.00
C GLY A 56 9.35 8.28 -4.33
N HIS A 57 8.69 7.76 -3.30
CA HIS A 57 7.55 6.85 -3.43
C HIS A 57 6.33 7.42 -4.15
N GLU A 58 6.12 8.73 -4.12
CA GLU A 58 5.06 9.39 -4.91
C GLU A 58 5.18 9.11 -6.42
N ASP A 59 6.41 8.98 -6.95
CA ASP A 59 6.61 8.68 -8.37
C ASP A 59 6.18 7.24 -8.68
N ALA A 60 6.43 6.30 -7.77
CA ALA A 60 5.99 4.92 -7.90
C ALA A 60 4.46 4.81 -7.87
N ILE A 61 3.80 5.54 -6.96
CA ILE A 61 2.34 5.63 -6.88
C ILE A 61 1.76 6.19 -8.19
N LYS A 62 2.33 7.28 -8.73
CA LYS A 62 1.91 7.87 -10.02
C LYS A 62 2.12 6.91 -11.19
N ALA A 63 3.11 6.03 -11.09
CA ALA A 63 3.38 4.97 -12.05
C ALA A 63 2.48 3.72 -11.86
N GLY A 64 1.57 3.73 -10.88
CA GLY A 64 0.63 2.63 -10.63
C GLY A 64 1.17 1.51 -9.74
N ILE A 65 2.28 1.73 -9.04
CA ILE A 65 2.86 0.77 -8.11
C ILE A 65 2.31 1.04 -6.70
N GLY A 66 1.77 0.01 -6.06
CA GLY A 66 1.35 0.03 -4.66
C GLY A 66 2.29 -0.79 -3.77
N TYR A 67 2.42 -0.38 -2.51
CA TYR A 67 3.16 -1.12 -1.49
C TYR A 67 2.28 -1.36 -0.27
N VAL A 68 2.30 -2.59 0.23
CA VAL A 68 1.63 -2.99 1.47
C VAL A 68 2.72 -3.42 2.44
N SER A 69 2.79 -2.74 3.58
CA SER A 69 3.84 -2.96 4.59
C SER A 69 3.68 -4.31 5.29
N GLU A 70 4.81 -4.95 5.62
CA GLU A 70 4.85 -6.10 6.53
C GLU A 70 4.44 -5.71 7.96
N ASP A 71 4.88 -4.53 8.42
CA ASP A 71 4.39 -3.95 9.68
C ASP A 71 3.07 -3.22 9.44
N ARG A 72 2.02 -4.02 9.31
CA ARG A 72 0.65 -3.51 9.12
C ARG A 72 0.12 -2.75 10.33
N LEU A 73 0.60 -3.06 11.54
CA LEU A 73 0.05 -2.50 12.77
C LEU A 73 0.51 -1.06 12.99
N THR A 74 1.78 -0.77 12.68
CA THR A 74 2.36 0.56 12.93
C THR A 74 2.45 1.42 11.67
N LEU A 75 2.63 0.81 10.49
CA LEU A 75 2.79 1.53 9.23
C LEU A 75 1.60 1.40 8.28
N GLY A 76 0.76 0.37 8.45
CA GLY A 76 -0.38 0.10 7.57
C GLY A 76 -1.68 0.76 7.99
N LEU A 77 -1.88 0.96 9.30
CA LEU A 77 -3.17 1.33 9.88
C LEU A 77 -3.01 2.36 11.00
N VAL A 78 -3.96 3.29 11.09
CA VAL A 78 -4.11 4.16 12.26
C VAL A 78 -5.05 3.47 13.26
N GLN A 79 -4.45 2.74 14.20
CA GLN A 79 -5.15 1.81 15.12
C GLN A 79 -6.31 2.42 15.93
N GLN A 80 -6.19 3.69 16.28
CA GLN A 80 -7.18 4.41 17.10
C GLN A 80 -8.30 5.02 16.25
N GLN A 81 -8.16 5.03 14.92
CA GLN A 81 -9.20 5.54 14.02
C GLN A 81 -10.13 4.42 13.58
N SER A 82 -11.31 4.82 13.10
CA SER A 82 -12.33 3.92 12.62
C SER A 82 -11.88 3.13 11.39
N VAL A 83 -12.51 1.99 11.14
CA VAL A 83 -12.34 1.23 9.88
C VAL A 83 -12.72 2.12 8.69
N ALA A 84 -13.80 2.89 8.83
CA ALA A 84 -14.27 3.81 7.80
C ALA A 84 -13.23 4.88 7.44
N ASP A 85 -12.58 5.49 8.43
CA ASP A 85 -11.56 6.52 8.20
C ASP A 85 -10.29 5.93 7.58
N ASN A 86 -9.82 4.78 8.07
CA ASN A 86 -8.67 4.09 7.50
C ASN A 86 -8.91 3.72 6.02
N ALA A 87 -10.14 3.29 5.67
CA ALA A 87 -10.49 2.89 4.30
C ALA A 87 -10.43 4.05 3.29
N VAL A 88 -10.59 5.30 3.73
CA VAL A 88 -10.63 6.47 2.84
C VAL A 88 -9.50 7.47 3.06
N LEU A 89 -8.61 7.22 4.02
CA LEU A 89 -7.57 8.15 4.47
C LEU A 89 -6.73 8.71 3.30
N THR A 90 -6.37 7.86 2.34
CA THR A 90 -5.53 8.23 1.18
C THR A 90 -6.28 8.98 0.08
N ILE A 91 -7.61 9.08 0.17
CA ILE A 91 -8.46 9.71 -0.84
C ILE A 91 -9.34 10.83 -0.27
N LEU A 92 -9.07 11.31 0.94
CA LEU A 92 -9.88 12.35 1.59
C LEU A 92 -10.09 13.58 0.70
N ASP A 93 -9.08 14.02 -0.04
CA ASP A 93 -9.22 15.14 -0.97
C ASP A 93 -10.23 14.89 -2.09
N LYS A 94 -10.41 13.64 -2.53
CA LYS A 94 -11.43 13.26 -3.52
C LYS A 94 -12.84 13.22 -2.92
N LEU A 95 -12.95 13.14 -1.59
CA LEU A 95 -14.22 13.13 -0.86
C LEU A 95 -14.70 14.54 -0.48
N ARG A 96 -13.89 15.58 -0.72
CA ARG A 96 -14.26 16.94 -0.37
C ARG A 96 -15.35 17.47 -1.31
N GLY A 97 -16.42 17.98 -0.73
CA GLY A 97 -17.47 18.71 -1.42
C GLY A 97 -17.06 20.15 -1.77
N ARG A 98 -18.00 20.90 -2.37
CA ARG A 98 -17.80 22.30 -2.79
C ARG A 98 -17.34 23.22 -1.66
N PHE A 99 -17.75 22.94 -0.43
CA PHE A 99 -17.38 23.71 0.77
C PHE A 99 -16.13 23.17 1.48
N ARG A 100 -15.33 22.31 0.82
CA ARG A 100 -14.12 21.68 1.37
C ARG A 100 -14.35 20.74 2.57
N LEU A 101 -15.60 20.48 2.94
CA LEU A 101 -16.03 19.48 3.91
C LEU A 101 -16.09 18.08 3.28
N ILE A 102 -15.91 17.04 4.09
CA ILE A 102 -16.06 15.65 3.63
C ILE A 102 -17.54 15.36 3.33
N ASP A 103 -17.80 14.75 2.18
CA ASP A 103 -19.11 14.24 1.80
C ASP A 103 -19.31 12.86 2.44
N ASP A 104 -20.01 12.81 3.57
CA ASP A 104 -20.23 11.57 4.33
C ASP A 104 -21.03 10.52 3.55
N TYR A 105 -21.95 10.95 2.68
CA TYR A 105 -22.69 10.02 1.83
C TYR A 105 -21.75 9.30 0.86
N ARG A 106 -20.84 10.04 0.21
CA ARG A 106 -19.82 9.44 -0.66
C ARG A 106 -18.82 8.59 0.12
N LYS A 107 -18.37 9.06 1.29
CA LYS A 107 -17.49 8.31 2.19
C LYS A 107 -18.10 6.96 2.52
N ASN A 108 -19.32 6.95 3.06
CA ASN A 108 -20.00 5.72 3.50
C ASN A 108 -20.24 4.75 2.34
N ARG A 109 -20.57 5.25 1.15
CA ARG A 109 -20.71 4.41 -0.05
C ARG A 109 -19.39 3.72 -0.43
N ILE A 110 -18.27 4.45 -0.42
CA ILE A 110 -16.95 3.90 -0.74
C ILE A 110 -16.48 2.91 0.32
N VAL A 111 -16.70 3.23 1.61
CA VAL A 111 -16.40 2.34 2.73
C VAL A 111 -17.16 1.01 2.58
N ALA A 112 -18.47 1.06 2.33
CA ALA A 112 -19.29 -0.14 2.14
C ALA A 112 -18.83 -0.98 0.95
N GLU A 113 -18.47 -0.32 -0.17
CA GLU A 113 -17.94 -1.00 -1.36
C GLU A 113 -16.64 -1.76 -1.05
N TRP A 114 -15.69 -1.12 -0.36
CA TRP A 114 -14.41 -1.75 -0.03
C TRP A 114 -14.52 -2.82 1.04
N ILE A 115 -15.36 -2.64 2.06
CA ILE A 115 -15.66 -3.69 3.04
C ILE A 115 -16.19 -4.95 2.34
N ALA A 116 -17.11 -4.78 1.38
CA ALA A 116 -17.67 -5.90 0.62
C ALA A 116 -16.62 -6.57 -0.29
N LYS A 117 -15.82 -5.77 -1.04
CA LYS A 117 -14.79 -6.28 -1.95
C LYS A 117 -13.66 -7.02 -1.22
N LEU A 118 -13.27 -6.53 -0.05
CA LEU A 118 -12.17 -7.10 0.74
C LEU A 118 -12.65 -8.16 1.75
N GLY A 119 -13.97 -8.30 1.94
CA GLY A 119 -14.55 -9.27 2.87
C GLY A 119 -14.26 -8.97 4.35
N VAL A 120 -14.09 -7.69 4.70
CA VAL A 120 -13.78 -7.25 6.07
C VAL A 120 -14.98 -7.54 6.96
N ARG A 121 -14.80 -8.38 8.00
CA ARG A 121 -15.89 -8.64 8.97
C ARG A 121 -15.86 -7.61 10.09
N VAL A 122 -16.74 -6.63 10.00
CA VAL A 122 -16.93 -5.59 11.02
C VAL A 122 -18.42 -5.36 11.22
N ALA A 123 -18.87 -5.26 12.47
CA ALA A 123 -20.27 -4.99 12.78
C ALA A 123 -20.62 -3.52 12.56
N ASP A 124 -19.69 -2.63 12.89
CA ASP A 124 -19.82 -1.18 12.78
C ASP A 124 -18.50 -0.58 12.24
N PRO A 125 -18.49 -0.04 11.00
CA PRO A 125 -17.31 0.57 10.40
C PRO A 125 -16.77 1.79 11.15
N ASP A 126 -17.56 2.40 12.04
CA ASP A 126 -17.13 3.56 12.83
C ASP A 126 -16.34 3.14 14.09
N GLN A 127 -16.23 1.84 14.37
CA GLN A 127 -15.37 1.32 15.44
C GLN A 127 -13.88 1.37 15.06
N ALA A 128 -13.03 1.58 16.07
CA ALA A 128 -11.59 1.61 15.90
C ALA A 128 -11.04 0.31 15.32
N VAL A 129 -10.08 0.40 14.39
CA VAL A 129 -9.47 -0.78 13.74
C VAL A 129 -8.87 -1.76 14.75
N SER A 130 -8.39 -1.26 15.89
CA SER A 130 -7.84 -2.08 16.99
C SER A 130 -8.85 -3.09 17.59
N THR A 131 -10.15 -2.95 17.35
CA THR A 131 -11.17 -3.93 17.81
C THR A 131 -11.29 -5.15 16.88
N LEU A 132 -10.72 -5.09 15.67
CA LEU A 132 -10.77 -6.17 14.70
C LEU A 132 -9.80 -7.30 15.08
N SER A 133 -10.17 -8.53 14.73
CA SER A 133 -9.23 -9.66 14.79
C SER A 133 -8.07 -9.46 13.81
N GLY A 134 -6.89 -10.02 14.10
CA GLY A 134 -5.71 -9.85 13.25
C GLY A 134 -5.85 -10.40 11.81
N GLY A 135 -6.86 -11.22 11.49
CA GLY A 135 -7.14 -11.62 10.10
C GLY A 135 -7.99 -10.61 9.32
N ASN A 136 -8.66 -9.69 10.03
CA ASN A 136 -9.49 -8.61 9.46
C ASN A 136 -8.81 -7.25 9.45
N GLN A 137 -7.70 -7.11 10.18
CA GLN A 137 -6.79 -5.97 10.08
C GLN A 137 -5.84 -6.17 8.90
#